data_AF-A0AA92U0S4-F1
#
_entry.id   AF-A0AA92U0S4-F1
#
_cell.length_a   1.000
_cell.length_b   1.000
_cell.length_c   1.000
_cell.angle_alpha   90.00
_cell.angle_beta   90.00
_cell.angle_gamma   90.00
#
_symmetry.space_group_name_H-M   'P 1'
#
loop_
_entity.id
_entity.type
_entity.pdbx_description
1 polymer ?
#
loop_
_entity_poly.entity_id
_entity_poly.type
_entity_poly.pdbx_seq_one_letter_code
_entity_poly.pdbx_strand_id
1 'polypeptide(L)'
;MVEIEGVPYWTDAIGQIPFALNEYRNVFERSKNSEIAAGETIDIGKKFGDESLMNIIFPSPDYSNGYDNAMIVRAVNWAKKRYRLTPTRMPNGQYEMRVGKTSYSPKNMRAYTIKKKK
;
A
#
# COMPACT_ATOMS: atom_id res chain seq x y z
N MET A 1 -2.54 4.20 17.76
CA MET A 1 -1.69 5.32 17.32
C MET A 1 -0.89 5.78 18.52
N VAL A 2 0.35 6.22 18.29
CA VAL A 2 1.22 6.81 19.31
C VAL A 2 1.75 8.09 18.71
N GLU A 3 1.63 9.16 19.47
CA GLU A 3 2.19 10.45 19.14
C GLU A 3 3.64 10.48 19.63
N ILE A 4 4.58 10.83 18.75
CA ILE A 4 5.98 11.09 19.10
C ILE A 4 6.26 12.53 18.68
N GLU A 5 6.57 13.38 19.64
CA GLU A 5 6.90 14.80 19.40
C GLU A 5 5.83 15.56 18.58
N GLY A 6 4.54 15.27 18.82
CA GLY A 6 3.44 15.91 18.09
C GLY A 6 3.09 15.24 16.75
N VAL A 7 3.82 14.21 16.32
CA VAL A 7 3.56 13.49 15.06
C VAL A 7 2.85 12.16 15.36
N PRO A 8 1.64 11.93 14.80
CA PRO A 8 0.93 10.66 14.96
C PRO A 8 1.60 9.57 14.11
N TYR A 9 1.95 8.45 14.75
CA TYR A 9 2.41 7.24 14.08
C TYR A 9 1.38 6.13 14.24
N TRP A 10 1.25 5.28 13.22
CA TRP A 10 0.58 4.01 13.48
C TRP A 10 1.45 3.20 14.43
N THR A 11 0.84 2.78 15.54
CA THR A 11 1.47 1.92 16.56
C THR A 11 1.91 0.56 16.02
N ASP A 12 1.49 0.20 14.81
CA ASP A 12 1.73 -1.12 14.24
C ASP A 12 1.99 -1.06 12.72
N ALA A 13 3.25 -1.30 12.33
CA ALA A 13 3.63 -1.50 10.94
C ALA A 13 2.99 -2.78 10.34
N ILE A 14 2.55 -3.73 11.18
CA ILE A 14 1.84 -4.95 10.76
C ILE A 14 0.45 -4.60 10.20
N GLY A 15 -0.17 -3.49 10.60
CA GLY A 15 -1.44 -3.02 10.03
C GLY A 15 -1.31 -2.24 8.72
N GLN A 16 -0.23 -1.46 8.55
CA GLN A 16 0.00 -0.59 7.39
C GLN A 16 0.21 -1.37 6.09
N ILE A 17 0.99 -2.46 6.14
CA ILE A 17 1.30 -3.25 4.95
C ILE A 17 0.04 -3.96 4.41
N PRO A 18 -0.75 -4.69 5.21
CA PRO A 18 -2.02 -5.25 4.76
C PRO A 18 -2.99 -4.21 4.22
N PHE A 19 -3.07 -3.03 4.86
CA PHE A 19 -3.89 -1.91 4.39
C PHE A 19 -3.46 -1.48 2.98
N ALA A 20 -2.19 -1.12 2.79
CA ALA A 20 -1.67 -0.68 1.50
C ALA A 20 -1.83 -1.75 0.40
N LEU A 21 -1.63 -3.04 0.73
CA LEU A 21 -1.85 -4.13 -0.22
C LEU A 21 -3.32 -4.35 -0.57
N ASN A 22 -4.24 -4.06 0.35
CA ASN A 22 -5.67 -4.11 0.09
C ASN A 22 -6.10 -2.96 -0.81
N GLU A 23 -5.71 -1.74 -0.45
CA GLU A 23 -6.06 -0.53 -1.19
C GLU A 23 -5.51 -0.57 -2.61
N TYR A 24 -4.24 -0.95 -2.77
CA TYR A 24 -3.63 -1.12 -4.09
C TYR A 24 -4.41 -2.10 -4.96
N ARG A 25 -4.88 -3.23 -4.40
CA ARG A 25 -5.67 -4.19 -5.18
C ARG A 25 -7.02 -3.62 -5.57
N ASN A 26 -7.71 -2.93 -4.67
CA ASN A 26 -9.01 -2.33 -4.94
C ASN A 26 -8.92 -1.28 -6.06
N VAL A 27 -7.94 -0.36 -5.95
CA VAL A 27 -7.73 0.67 -6.97
C VAL A 27 -7.26 0.03 -8.27
N PHE A 28 -6.39 -0.98 -8.23
CA PHE A 28 -5.93 -1.64 -9.46
C PHE A 28 -7.06 -2.42 -10.16
N GLU A 29 -7.96 -3.04 -9.39
CA GLU A 29 -9.13 -3.72 -9.93
C GLU A 29 -10.08 -2.72 -10.59
N ARG A 30 -10.26 -1.52 -10.01
CA ARG A 30 -11.13 -0.46 -10.55
C ARG A 30 -10.52 0.24 -11.76
N SER A 31 -9.29 0.74 -11.62
CA SER A 31 -8.62 1.60 -12.60
C SER A 31 -7.99 0.81 -13.75
N LYS A 32 -7.73 -0.49 -13.53
CA LYS A 32 -6.94 -1.33 -14.44
C LYS A 32 -5.54 -0.74 -14.76
N ASN A 33 -5.05 0.18 -13.93
CA ASN A 33 -3.77 0.86 -14.13
C ASN A 33 -2.93 0.80 -12.85
N SER A 34 -1.73 0.22 -12.96
CA SER A 34 -0.83 0.00 -11.84
C SER A 34 -0.26 1.29 -11.25
N GLU A 35 -0.05 2.33 -12.08
CA GLU A 35 0.49 3.61 -11.61
C GLU A 35 -0.57 4.44 -10.89
N ILE A 36 -1.82 4.41 -11.38
CA ILE A 36 -2.96 5.03 -10.67
C ILE A 36 -3.17 4.35 -9.33
N ALA A 37 -3.13 3.01 -9.29
CA ALA A 37 -3.22 2.25 -8.05
C ALA A 37 -2.10 2.57 -7.05
N ALA A 38 -0.86 2.75 -7.54
CA ALA A 38 0.26 3.15 -6.72
C ALA A 38 0.08 4.56 -6.13
N GLY A 39 -0.27 5.54 -6.96
CA GLY A 39 -0.48 6.92 -6.55
C GLY A 39 -1.59 7.05 -5.50
N GLU A 40 -2.79 6.55 -5.82
CA GLU A 40 -3.94 6.65 -4.91
C GLU A 40 -3.69 5.94 -3.58
N THR A 41 -3.04 4.78 -3.58
CA THR A 41 -2.73 4.05 -2.34
C THR A 41 -1.75 4.80 -1.45
N ILE A 42 -0.73 5.43 -2.05
CA ILE A 42 0.23 6.24 -1.30
C ILE A 42 -0.47 7.46 -0.71
N ASP A 43 -1.33 8.13 -1.49
CA ASP A 43 -2.04 9.33 -1.05
C ASP A 43 -3.07 9.03 0.05
N ILE A 44 -3.79 7.91 -0.05
CA ILE A 44 -4.73 7.46 0.98
C ILE A 44 -3.96 7.04 2.25
N GLY A 45 -2.89 6.27 2.11
CA GLY A 45 -2.07 5.84 3.25
C GLY A 45 -1.47 7.01 4.02
N LYS A 46 -1.07 8.08 3.32
CA LYS A 46 -0.64 9.35 3.93
C LYS A 46 -1.76 10.02 4.72
N LYS A 47 -2.95 10.14 4.13
CA LYS A 47 -4.13 10.75 4.77
C LYS A 47 -4.61 10.01 6.02
N PHE A 48 -4.38 8.71 6.10
CA PHE A 48 -4.68 7.90 7.29
C PHE A 48 -3.56 7.91 8.35
N GLY A 49 -2.34 8.32 7.99
CA GLY A 49 -1.21 8.49 8.90
C GLY A 49 -1.25 9.83 9.65
N ASP A 50 -1.64 10.90 8.95
CA ASP A 50 -2.08 12.14 9.59
C ASP A 50 -3.45 11.92 10.27
N GLU A 51 -3.70 12.53 11.41
CA GLU A 51 -5.00 12.50 12.13
C GLU A 51 -6.15 13.19 11.35
N SER A 52 -6.47 12.73 10.14
CA SER A 52 -7.44 13.36 9.25
C SER A 52 -8.84 12.75 9.35
N LEU A 53 -9.44 12.84 10.54
CA LEU A 53 -10.78 13.44 10.57
C LEU A 53 -10.69 14.98 10.58
N MET A 54 -9.53 15.57 10.93
CA MET A 54 -9.31 17.03 10.96
C MET A 54 -8.87 17.65 9.61
N ASN A 55 -8.21 16.93 8.69
CA ASN A 55 -7.85 17.48 7.35
C ASN A 55 -9.02 17.45 6.34
N ILE A 56 -10.22 17.03 6.76
CA ILE A 56 -11.45 17.31 6.00
C ILE A 56 -11.80 18.81 6.07
N ILE A 57 -11.33 19.52 7.10
CA ILE A 57 -11.66 20.95 7.35
C ILE A 57 -10.50 21.90 7.00
N PHE A 58 -9.23 21.47 7.11
CA PHE A 58 -8.06 22.31 6.78
C PHE A 58 -6.99 21.55 5.96
N PRO A 59 -6.63 22.01 4.75
CA PRO A 59 -5.69 21.29 3.89
C PRO A 59 -4.25 21.77 4.12
N SER A 60 -3.47 21.04 4.92
CA SER A 60 -2.01 21.02 4.74
C SER A 60 -1.50 19.61 4.99
N PRO A 61 -0.92 18.93 3.98
CA PRO A 61 -0.28 17.64 4.20
C PRO A 61 0.91 17.82 5.15
N ASP A 62 0.95 17.09 6.26
CA ASP A 62 2.12 17.11 7.15
C ASP A 62 3.13 16.05 6.66
N TYR A 63 4.32 16.50 6.28
CA TYR A 63 5.34 15.68 5.60
C TYR A 63 6.32 15.01 6.58
N SER A 64 6.07 15.10 7.88
CA SER A 64 7.01 14.72 8.95
C SER A 64 7.06 13.22 9.27
N ASN A 65 6.03 12.42 8.93
CA ASN A 65 6.01 10.97 9.21
C ASN A 65 6.78 10.13 8.17
N GLY A 66 8.12 10.15 8.26
CA GLY A 66 8.99 9.45 7.31
C GLY A 66 8.90 7.91 7.35
N TYR A 67 8.59 7.32 8.50
CA TYR A 67 8.56 5.85 8.68
C TYR A 67 7.33 5.22 8.04
N ASP A 68 6.13 5.76 8.28
CA ASP A 68 4.88 5.21 7.75
C ASP A 68 4.84 5.35 6.22
N ASN A 69 5.32 6.49 5.72
CA ASN A 69 5.53 6.74 4.30
C ASN A 69 6.47 5.71 3.65
N ALA A 70 7.59 5.39 4.30
CA ALA A 70 8.53 4.40 3.79
C ALA A 70 7.91 2.99 3.73
N MET A 71 7.09 2.61 4.72
CA MET A 71 6.42 1.31 4.76
C MET A 71 5.32 1.18 3.70
N ILE A 72 4.53 2.24 3.48
CA ILE A 72 3.49 2.27 2.43
C ILE A 72 4.14 2.21 1.05
N VAL A 73 5.14 3.04 0.76
CA VAL A 73 5.87 3.03 -0.53
C VAL A 73 6.51 1.66 -0.79
N ARG A 74 7.06 1.04 0.24
CA ARG A 74 7.62 -0.32 0.15
C ARG A 74 6.55 -1.35 -0.21
N ALA A 75 5.40 -1.32 0.45
CA ALA A 75 4.30 -2.23 0.18
C ALA A 75 3.80 -2.07 -1.26
N VAL A 76 3.65 -0.82 -1.72
CA VAL A 76 3.25 -0.49 -3.10
C VAL A 76 4.26 -0.96 -4.13
N ASN A 77 5.56 -0.73 -3.92
CA ASN A 77 6.61 -1.19 -4.83
C ASN A 77 6.65 -2.72 -4.96
N TRP A 78 6.39 -3.44 -3.88
CA TRP A 78 6.21 -4.89 -3.93
C TRP A 78 4.92 -5.28 -4.66
N ALA A 79 3.82 -4.56 -4.41
CA ALA A 79 2.51 -4.81 -5.02
C ALA A 79 2.55 -4.67 -6.55
N LYS A 80 3.26 -3.68 -7.09
CA LYS A 80 3.49 -3.48 -8.53
C LYS A 80 4.09 -4.71 -9.22
N LYS A 81 4.93 -5.48 -8.52
CA LYS A 81 5.55 -6.70 -9.04
C LYS A 81 4.71 -7.95 -8.75
N ARG A 82 3.90 -7.90 -7.70
CA ARG A 82 3.05 -9.02 -7.24
C ARG A 82 1.77 -9.17 -8.05
N TYR A 83 1.17 -8.06 -8.45
CA TYR A 83 -0.14 -8.01 -9.07
C TYR A 83 -0.04 -7.62 -10.53
N ARG A 84 -0.86 -8.25 -11.37
CA ARG A 84 -0.99 -7.93 -12.79
C ARG A 84 -2.41 -8.19 -13.24
N LEU A 85 -2.85 -7.57 -14.32
CA LEU A 85 -4.11 -7.95 -14.95
C LEU A 85 -3.96 -9.30 -15.63
N THR A 86 -4.90 -10.19 -15.37
CA THR A 86 -5.00 -11.50 -16.01
C THR A 86 -6.40 -11.70 -16.55
N PRO A 87 -6.55 -12.30 -17.74
CA PRO A 87 -7.86 -12.69 -18.25
C PRO A 87 -8.44 -13.78 -17.36
N THR A 88 -9.61 -13.52 -16.79
CA THR A 88 -10.35 -14.44 -15.94
C THR A 88 -11.67 -14.77 -16.62
N ARG A 89 -11.97 -16.06 -16.75
CA ARG A 89 -13.21 -16.53 -17.34
C ARG A 89 -14.36 -16.32 -16.36
N MET A 90 -15.38 -15.59 -16.80
CA MET A 90 -16.59 -15.30 -16.05
C MET A 90 -17.62 -16.43 -16.21
N PRO A 91 -18.60 -16.57 -15.30
CA PRO A 91 -19.65 -17.60 -15.39
C PRO A 91 -20.46 -17.53 -16.70
N ASN A 92 -20.60 -16.33 -17.28
CA ASN A 92 -21.26 -16.10 -18.57
C ASN A 92 -20.40 -16.50 -19.80
N GLY A 93 -19.22 -17.07 -19.60
CA GLY A 93 -18.30 -17.50 -20.66
C GLY A 93 -17.41 -16.41 -21.24
N GLN A 94 -17.62 -15.15 -20.89
CA GLN A 94 -16.77 -14.04 -21.32
C GLN A 94 -15.48 -13.96 -20.49
N TYR A 95 -14.48 -13.25 -20.99
CA TYR A 95 -13.24 -12.96 -20.26
C TYR A 95 -13.22 -11.52 -19.78
N GLU A 96 -12.88 -11.34 -18.52
CA GLU A 96 -12.62 -10.02 -17.94
C GLU A 96 -11.17 -9.93 -17.45
N MET A 97 -10.57 -8.76 -17.62
CA MET A 97 -9.26 -8.48 -17.04
C MET A 97 -9.43 -8.21 -15.54
N ARG A 98 -8.99 -9.15 -14.69
CA ARG A 98 -9.03 -9.03 -13.23
C ARG A 98 -7.63 -9.04 -12.64
N VAL A 99 -7.47 -8.51 -11.43
CA VAL A 99 -6.19 -8.51 -10.73
C VAL A 99 -5.81 -9.93 -10.33
N GLY A 100 -4.82 -10.47 -11.04
CA GLY A 100 -4.18 -11.73 -10.76
C GLY A 100 -2.88 -11.56 -9.98
N LYS A 101 -2.34 -12.71 -9.55
CA LYS A 101 -1.15 -12.83 -8.72
C LYS A 101 0.00 -13.45 -9.53
N THR A 102 1.17 -12.82 -9.55
CA THR A 102 2.43 -13.37 -10.10
C THR A 102 3.09 -14.36 -9.12
N SER A 103 4.27 -14.90 -9.47
CA SER A 103 5.12 -15.68 -8.56
C SER A 103 6.00 -14.81 -7.65
N TYR A 104 5.90 -13.47 -7.73
CA TYR A 104 6.75 -12.57 -6.95
C TYR A 104 6.52 -12.75 -5.45
N SER A 105 7.55 -13.20 -4.74
CA SER A 105 7.42 -13.69 -3.36
C SER A 105 7.28 -12.55 -2.34
N PRO A 106 6.48 -12.72 -1.26
CA PRO A 106 6.51 -11.83 -0.09
C PRO A 106 7.90 -11.68 0.54
N LYS A 107 8.81 -12.66 0.35
CA LYS A 107 10.20 -12.57 0.81
C LYS A 107 10.94 -11.35 0.21
N ASN A 108 10.52 -10.89 -0.96
CA ASN A 108 11.08 -9.71 -1.63
C ASN A 108 10.67 -8.39 -0.96
N MET A 109 9.81 -8.43 0.07
CA MET A 109 9.45 -7.29 0.90
C MET A 109 10.37 -7.18 2.14
N ARG A 110 11.27 -8.12 2.42
CA ARG A 110 12.08 -8.12 3.67
C ARG A 110 13.07 -6.95 3.74
N ALA A 111 13.21 -6.34 4.92
CA ALA A 111 14.33 -5.43 5.22
C ALA A 111 15.48 -6.31 5.65
N TYR A 112 16.62 -6.14 4.98
CA TYR A 112 17.94 -6.72 5.23
C TYR A 112 17.98 -7.94 6.16
N THR A 113 18.41 -9.09 5.62
CA THR A 113 18.78 -10.21 6.49
C THR A 113 20.01 -9.77 7.29
N ILE A 114 19.84 -9.51 8.59
CA ILE A 114 20.98 -9.39 9.50
C ILE A 114 21.68 -10.75 9.45
N LYS A 115 22.82 -10.83 8.76
CA LYS A 115 23.66 -12.02 8.83
C LYS A 115 24.09 -12.14 10.30
N LYS A 116 23.54 -13.11 11.03
CA LYS A 116 24.15 -13.54 12.30
C LYS A 116 25.59 -13.91 11.98
N LYS A 117 26.56 -13.14 12.49
CA LYS A 117 27.94 -13.58 12.54
C LYS A 117 27.93 -14.88 13.37
N LYS A 118 28.44 -15.96 12.76
CA LYS A 118 28.71 -17.22 13.46
C LYS A 118 29.85 -17.01 14.44
#